data_AF-A0A183IAA7-F1
#
_entry.id   AF-A0A183IAA7-F1
#
_cell.length_a   1.000
_cell.length_b   1.000
_cell.length_c   1.000
_cell.angle_alpha   90.00
_cell.angle_beta   90.00
_cell.angle_gamma   90.00
#
_symmetry.space_group_name_H-M   'P 1'
#
loop_
_entity.id
_entity.type
_entity.pdbx_description
1 polymer ?
#
loop_
_entity_poly.entity_id
_entity_poly.type
_entity_poly.pdbx_seq_one_letter_code
_entity_poly.pdbx_strand_id
1 'polypeptide(L)'
;MDGPYGAGNQDWGNYETCIMIGAGIGVTPYASILLDAVHAMNGNGYSDAICKKIYFVWICPTYKHYDWFVEVLRKAEEADHKNTLEMHVFVTQYFHKYDLRTTMLYICEKHFRVQQGCSMFTNLKATNHFGRPNVSPLLRYFRDRHQKIERIGVFSCGPRSVNKSVHEACDEVNSDRKVPHLVHKYETF
;
A
#
# COMPACT_ATOMS: atom_id res chain seq x y z
N MET A 1 -21.14 1.40 -26.58
CA MET A 1 -21.18 1.54 -25.12
C MET A 1 -20.79 0.19 -24.57
N ASP A 2 -19.49 -0.06 -24.48
CA ASP A 2 -18.94 -1.32 -24.00
C ASP A 2 -18.98 -1.35 -22.48
N GLY A 3 -19.49 -2.46 -21.93
CA GLY A 3 -19.52 -2.74 -20.50
C GLY A 3 -18.12 -2.83 -19.88
N PRO A 4 -18.00 -3.05 -18.57
CA PRO A 4 -16.75 -2.85 -17.84
C PRO A 4 -15.71 -3.89 -18.26
N TYR A 5 -14.87 -3.54 -19.23
CA TYR A 5 -13.60 -4.21 -19.50
C TYR A 5 -12.61 -3.81 -18.40
N GLY A 6 -12.80 -4.44 -17.25
CA GLY A 6 -11.91 -4.47 -16.10
C GLY A 6 -11.89 -5.87 -15.50
N ALA A 7 -11.99 -6.92 -16.32
CA ALA A 7 -11.76 -8.31 -15.92
C ALA A 7 -10.25 -8.60 -15.74
N GLY A 8 -9.47 -7.60 -15.33
CA GLY A 8 -8.09 -7.77 -14.90
C GLY A 8 -8.11 -8.25 -13.46
N ASN A 9 -8.02 -9.57 -13.26
CA ASN A 9 -7.62 -10.27 -12.04
C ASN A 9 -7.91 -9.54 -10.70
N GLN A 10 -9.06 -9.84 -10.07
CA GLN A 10 -9.21 -9.68 -8.62
C GLN A 10 -8.37 -10.71 -7.85
N ASP A 11 -7.09 -10.85 -8.23
CA ASP A 11 -6.16 -11.82 -7.65
C ASP A 11 -5.93 -11.57 -6.17
N TRP A 12 -6.09 -10.33 -5.72
CA TRP A 12 -6.00 -9.97 -4.30
C TRP A 12 -7.11 -10.63 -3.46
N GLY A 13 -8.29 -10.90 -4.04
CA GLY A 13 -9.38 -11.57 -3.33
C GLY A 13 -9.06 -13.02 -2.92
N ASN A 14 -8.06 -13.63 -3.57
CA ASN A 14 -7.62 -15.00 -3.33
C ASN A 14 -6.63 -15.15 -2.16
N TYR A 15 -6.20 -14.04 -1.55
CA TYR A 15 -5.27 -14.05 -0.44
C TYR A 15 -5.90 -13.46 0.81
N GLU A 16 -5.73 -14.11 1.95
CA GLU A 16 -6.18 -13.57 3.24
C GLU A 16 -5.48 -12.25 3.60
N THR A 17 -4.23 -12.08 3.15
CA THR A 17 -3.47 -10.85 3.32
C THR A 17 -2.77 -10.47 2.02
N CYS A 18 -2.89 -9.19 1.67
CA CYS A 18 -2.27 -8.61 0.48
C CYS A 18 -1.32 -7.46 0.84
N ILE A 19 -0.22 -7.36 0.10
CA ILE A 19 0.70 -6.23 0.11
C ILE A 19 0.65 -5.61 -1.29
N MET A 20 0.15 -4.39 -1.39
CA MET A 20 -0.02 -3.64 -2.64
C MET A 20 0.98 -2.50 -2.69
N ILE A 21 1.89 -2.51 -3.66
CA ILE A 21 3.00 -1.56 -3.76
C ILE A 21 2.83 -0.73 -5.04
N GLY A 22 2.44 0.53 -4.89
CA GLY A 22 2.30 1.50 -5.98
C GLY A 22 3.45 2.50 -6.00
N ALA A 23 4.08 2.72 -7.15
CA ALA A 23 5.15 3.71 -7.30
C ALA A 23 4.95 4.66 -8.48
N GLY A 24 5.07 5.96 -8.23
CA GLY A 24 4.88 6.99 -9.26
C GLY A 24 3.50 6.92 -9.92
N ILE A 25 3.45 6.85 -11.25
CA ILE A 25 2.19 6.73 -12.01
C ILE A 25 1.50 5.36 -11.82
N GLY A 26 2.23 4.34 -11.39
CA GLY A 26 1.68 3.01 -11.09
C GLY A 26 0.78 2.96 -9.86
N VAL A 27 0.57 4.10 -9.20
CA VAL A 27 -0.36 4.22 -8.08
C VAL A 27 -1.82 4.36 -8.53
N THR A 28 -2.05 4.87 -9.74
CA THR A 28 -3.39 5.20 -10.23
C THR A 28 -4.36 4.02 -10.20
N PRO A 29 -3.98 2.81 -10.64
CA PRO A 29 -4.88 1.66 -10.61
C PRO A 29 -5.29 1.25 -9.20
N TYR A 30 -4.45 1.52 -8.19
CA TYR A 30 -4.77 1.23 -6.81
C TYR A 30 -5.86 2.15 -6.24
N ALA A 31 -6.19 3.26 -6.91
CA ALA A 31 -7.26 4.14 -6.47
C ALA A 31 -8.62 3.41 -6.40
N SER A 32 -8.99 2.72 -7.47
CA SER A 32 -10.22 1.93 -7.52
C SER A 32 -10.10 0.66 -6.69
N ILE A 33 -8.97 -0.06 -6.78
CA ILE A 33 -8.76 -1.33 -6.07
C ILE A 33 -8.88 -1.15 -4.56
N LEU A 34 -8.30 -0.10 -3.97
CA LEU A 34 -8.36 0.11 -2.53
C LEU A 34 -9.79 0.38 -2.06
N LEU A 35 -10.53 1.23 -2.78
CA LEU A 35 -11.93 1.53 -2.45
C LEU A 35 -12.80 0.27 -2.58
N ASP A 36 -12.68 -0.45 -3.67
CA ASP A 36 -13.43 -1.68 -3.92
C ASP A 36 -13.10 -2.75 -2.87
N ALA A 37 -11.82 -2.92 -2.53
CA ALA A 37 -11.39 -3.89 -1.54
C ALA A 37 -11.88 -3.54 -0.13
N VAL A 38 -11.79 -2.28 0.29
CA VAL A 38 -12.32 -1.85 1.60
C VAL A 38 -13.82 -2.07 1.67
N HIS A 39 -14.58 -1.72 0.62
CA HIS A 39 -16.02 -1.99 0.58
C HIS A 39 -16.33 -3.49 0.66
N ALA A 40 -15.60 -4.31 -0.10
CA ALA A 40 -15.75 -5.76 -0.09
C ALA A 40 -15.45 -6.35 1.31
N MET A 41 -14.41 -5.89 1.99
CA MET A 41 -14.05 -6.36 3.34
C MET A 41 -15.02 -5.89 4.43
N ASN A 42 -15.67 -4.73 4.24
CA ASN A 42 -16.67 -4.23 5.16
C ASN A 42 -18.03 -4.92 5.04
N GLY A 43 -18.39 -5.40 3.84
CA GLY A 43 -19.67 -6.07 3.58
C GLY A 43 -19.95 -7.26 4.51
N ASN A 44 -21.22 -7.48 4.82
CA ASN A 44 -21.70 -8.54 5.73
C ASN A 44 -21.95 -9.89 5.01
N GLY A 45 -21.02 -10.33 4.15
CA GLY A 45 -21.06 -11.70 3.61
C GLY A 45 -21.62 -11.88 2.19
N TYR A 46 -21.70 -10.81 1.38
CA TYR A 46 -21.98 -10.90 -0.07
C TYR A 46 -20.72 -10.83 -0.95
N SER A 47 -19.55 -10.59 -0.36
CA SER A 47 -18.27 -10.61 -1.04
C SER A 47 -17.59 -11.96 -0.81
N ASP A 48 -17.24 -12.66 -1.89
CA ASP A 48 -16.48 -13.92 -1.86
C ASP A 48 -14.97 -13.69 -1.57
N ALA A 49 -14.61 -12.46 -1.18
CA ALA A 49 -13.23 -12.07 -0.95
C ALA A 49 -12.73 -12.64 0.39
N ILE A 50 -11.70 -13.49 0.32
CA ILE A 50 -11.05 -14.08 1.50
C ILE A 50 -10.16 -13.06 2.22
N CYS A 51 -9.82 -11.95 1.55
CA CYS A 51 -8.93 -10.91 2.05
C CYS A 51 -9.46 -10.27 3.34
N LYS A 52 -8.63 -10.29 4.39
CA LYS A 52 -8.91 -9.70 5.71
C LYS A 52 -7.97 -8.53 6.05
N LYS A 53 -6.83 -8.43 5.36
CA LYS A 53 -5.83 -7.38 5.62
C LYS A 53 -5.14 -6.94 4.34
N ILE A 54 -5.06 -5.64 4.13
CA ILE A 54 -4.31 -5.01 3.05
C ILE A 54 -3.24 -4.08 3.64
N TYR A 55 -2.01 -4.29 3.22
CA TYR A 55 -0.92 -3.33 3.37
C TYR A 55 -0.74 -2.58 2.07
N PHE A 56 -1.01 -1.29 2.06
CA PHE A 56 -0.76 -0.44 0.91
C PHE A 56 0.52 0.36 1.11
N VAL A 57 1.47 0.19 0.20
CA VAL A 57 2.76 0.89 0.20
C VAL A 57 2.82 1.81 -1.01
N TRP A 58 2.78 3.12 -0.77
CA TRP A 58 2.91 4.10 -1.82
C TRP A 58 4.31 4.71 -1.83
N ILE A 59 4.99 4.66 -2.96
CA ILE A 59 6.33 5.24 -3.15
C ILE A 59 6.21 6.43 -4.11
N CYS A 60 6.44 7.64 -3.61
CA CYS A 60 6.36 8.85 -4.41
C CYS A 60 7.53 9.81 -4.11
N PRO A 61 7.95 10.66 -5.06
CA PRO A 61 8.92 11.70 -4.76
C PRO A 61 8.33 12.76 -3.82
N THR A 62 7.14 13.24 -4.11
CA THR A 62 6.42 14.27 -3.34
C THR A 62 4.91 14.11 -3.49
N TYR A 63 4.14 14.77 -2.64
CA TYR A 63 2.67 14.83 -2.72
C TYR A 63 2.17 15.85 -3.76
N LYS A 64 3.06 16.70 -4.29
CA LYS A 64 2.72 17.91 -5.04
C LYS A 64 1.75 17.69 -6.21
N HIS A 65 1.84 16.54 -6.87
CA HIS A 65 1.04 16.20 -8.04
C HIS A 65 0.00 15.10 -7.78
N TYR A 66 -0.17 14.72 -6.52
CA TYR A 66 -0.97 13.56 -6.10
C TYR A 66 -2.03 13.94 -5.06
N ASP A 67 -2.44 15.21 -5.00
CA ASP A 67 -3.51 15.67 -4.10
C ASP A 67 -4.82 14.89 -4.31
N TRP A 68 -5.14 14.61 -5.56
CA TRP A 68 -6.29 13.77 -5.92
C TRP A 68 -6.17 12.36 -5.33
N PHE A 69 -4.97 11.80 -5.25
CA PHE A 69 -4.74 10.45 -4.74
C PHE A 69 -4.78 10.42 -3.20
N VAL A 70 -4.26 11.46 -2.55
CA VAL A 70 -4.41 11.65 -1.10
C VAL A 70 -5.89 11.66 -0.70
N GLU A 71 -6.75 12.29 -1.49
CA GLU A 71 -8.21 12.25 -1.28
C GLU A 71 -8.78 10.84 -1.43
N VAL A 72 -8.30 10.05 -2.39
CA VAL A 72 -8.70 8.64 -2.52
C VAL A 72 -8.28 7.82 -1.30
N LEU A 73 -7.04 8.00 -0.81
CA LEU A 73 -6.56 7.33 0.40
C LEU A 73 -7.41 7.71 1.62
N ARG A 74 -7.81 8.97 1.73
CA ARG A 74 -8.70 9.44 2.80
C ARG A 74 -10.05 8.73 2.76
N LYS A 75 -10.69 8.67 1.59
CA LYS A 75 -11.97 7.96 1.42
C LYS A 75 -11.85 6.47 1.76
N ALA A 76 -10.73 5.84 1.40
CA ALA A 76 -10.47 4.45 1.77
C ALA A 76 -10.31 4.26 3.29
N GLU A 77 -9.62 5.16 3.99
CA GLU A 77 -9.50 5.11 5.47
C GLU A 77 -10.82 5.41 6.20
N GLU A 78 -11.63 6.32 5.66
CA GLU A 78 -12.94 6.66 6.22
C GLU A 78 -13.92 5.51 6.07
N ALA A 79 -13.88 4.80 4.94
CA ALA A 79 -14.66 3.60 4.71
C ALA A 79 -14.17 2.42 5.55
N ASP A 80 -12.88 2.33 5.91
CA ASP A 80 -12.32 1.18 6.66
C ASP A 80 -12.70 1.18 8.15
N HIS A 81 -13.90 0.67 8.45
CA HIS A 81 -14.41 0.54 9.82
C HIS A 81 -13.83 -0.66 10.58
N LYS A 82 -13.24 -1.64 9.88
CA LYS A 82 -12.71 -2.88 10.45
C LYS A 82 -11.18 -2.86 10.63
N ASN A 83 -10.52 -1.73 10.34
CA ASN A 83 -9.07 -1.58 10.41
C ASN A 83 -8.30 -2.61 9.54
N THR A 84 -8.87 -2.89 8.38
CA THR A 84 -8.38 -3.85 7.38
C THR A 84 -7.29 -3.26 6.48
N LEU A 85 -7.25 -1.93 6.34
CA LEU A 85 -6.30 -1.21 5.51
C LEU A 85 -5.21 -0.57 6.38
N GLU A 86 -3.95 -0.87 6.10
CA GLU A 86 -2.79 -0.22 6.71
C GLU A 86 -1.92 0.39 5.62
N MET A 87 -1.62 1.69 5.73
CA MET A 87 -0.95 2.44 4.67
C MET A 87 0.40 3.00 5.10
N HIS A 88 1.39 2.80 4.23
CA HIS A 88 2.75 3.30 4.38
C HIS A 88 3.10 4.13 3.15
N VAL A 89 3.43 5.41 3.34
CA VAL A 89 3.84 6.27 2.23
C VAL A 89 5.31 6.62 2.36
N PHE A 90 6.10 6.31 1.34
CA PHE A 90 7.52 6.60 1.26
C PHE A 90 7.77 7.81 0.35
N VAL A 91 8.09 8.94 0.97
CA VAL A 91 8.46 10.19 0.30
C VAL A 91 9.95 10.17 0.00
N THR A 92 10.29 10.01 -1.28
CA THR A 92 11.65 9.68 -1.74
C THR A 92 12.49 10.89 -2.18
N GLN A 93 11.91 12.10 -2.21
CA GLN A 93 12.68 13.31 -2.50
C GLN A 93 13.81 13.48 -1.46
N TYR A 94 14.94 14.02 -1.89
CA TYR A 94 16.03 14.35 -0.98
C TYR A 94 15.67 15.56 -0.12
N PHE A 95 16.05 15.55 1.15
CA PHE A 95 15.74 16.60 2.12
C PHE A 95 16.08 18.01 1.63
N HIS A 96 17.23 18.21 0.98
CA HIS A 96 17.65 19.51 0.45
C HIS A 96 16.82 20.01 -0.75
N LYS A 97 15.92 19.17 -1.29
CA LYS A 97 15.00 19.50 -2.38
C LYS A 97 13.53 19.49 -1.94
N TYR A 98 13.27 19.48 -0.62
CA TYR A 98 11.91 19.60 -0.12
C TYR A 98 11.35 20.97 -0.44
N ASP A 99 10.14 20.99 -1.01
CA ASP A 99 9.32 22.19 -1.03
C ASP A 99 8.72 22.42 0.38
N LEU A 100 8.06 23.56 0.57
CA LEU A 100 7.42 23.90 1.84
C LEU A 100 6.41 22.83 2.27
N ARG A 101 5.66 22.28 1.31
CA ARG A 101 4.69 21.21 1.55
C ARG A 101 5.35 19.95 2.12
N THR A 102 6.41 19.48 1.49
CA THR A 102 7.13 18.27 1.92
C THR A 102 7.87 18.50 3.24
N THR A 103 8.41 19.70 3.44
CA THR A 103 9.02 20.11 4.72
C THR A 103 8.00 20.09 5.86
N MET A 104 6.80 20.65 5.64
CA MET A 104 5.73 20.64 6.63
C MET A 104 5.26 19.21 6.93
N LEU A 105 5.08 18.38 5.89
CA LEU A 105 4.76 16.97 6.06
C LEU A 105 5.80 16.25 6.94
N TYR A 106 7.09 16.48 6.70
CA TYR A 106 8.17 15.93 7.52
C TYR A 106 8.10 16.36 8.98
N ILE A 107 7.94 17.65 9.24
CA ILE A 107 7.88 18.20 10.60
C ILE A 107 6.65 17.64 11.33
N CYS A 108 5.49 17.67 10.68
CA CYS A 108 4.23 17.18 11.23
C CYS A 108 4.28 15.69 11.55
N GLU A 109 4.83 14.88 10.64
CA GLU A 109 4.93 13.44 10.86
C GLU A 109 5.83 13.10 12.05
N LYS A 110 6.96 13.81 12.20
CA LYS A 110 7.96 13.51 13.22
C LYS A 110 7.62 14.06 14.61
N HIS A 111 6.92 15.20 14.68
CA HIS A 111 6.74 15.91 15.96
C HIS A 111 5.28 16.17 16.34
N PHE A 112 4.34 16.02 15.40
CA PHE A 112 2.96 16.47 15.59
C PHE A 112 1.90 15.47 15.10
N ARG A 113 2.17 14.16 15.20
CA ARG A 113 1.11 13.16 15.04
C ARG A 113 0.08 13.32 16.17
N VAL A 114 -1.19 13.46 15.79
CA VAL A 114 -2.31 13.64 16.73
C VAL A 114 -2.58 12.34 17.50
N GLN A 115 -3.29 12.43 18.63
CA GLN A 115 -3.56 11.32 19.55
C GLN A 115 -4.23 10.08 18.91
N GLN A 116 -4.83 10.21 17.72
CA GLN A 116 -5.42 9.08 16.97
C GLN A 116 -4.45 8.44 15.94
N GLY A 117 -3.18 8.84 15.91
CA GLY A 117 -2.19 8.31 14.99
C GLY A 117 -2.23 8.90 13.57
N CYS A 118 -3.11 9.88 13.32
CA CYS A 118 -3.19 10.59 12.05
C CYS A 118 -2.07 11.64 11.90
N SER A 119 -1.63 11.87 10.68
CA SER A 119 -0.76 12.99 10.33
C SER A 119 -1.55 14.30 10.39
N MET A 120 -1.07 15.30 11.15
CA MET A 120 -1.71 16.63 11.22
C MET A 120 -1.78 17.32 9.85
N PHE A 121 -0.87 16.99 8.93
CA PHE A 121 -0.77 17.68 7.63
C PHE A 121 -1.75 17.12 6.59
N THR A 122 -1.85 15.79 6.47
CA THR A 122 -2.71 15.14 5.46
C THR A 122 -4.05 14.69 6.03
N ASN A 123 -4.18 14.66 7.36
CA ASN A 123 -5.28 14.03 8.08
C ASN A 123 -5.50 12.55 7.69
N LEU A 124 -4.43 11.84 7.33
CA LEU A 124 -4.44 10.40 7.07
C LEU A 124 -3.86 9.64 8.27
N LYS A 125 -4.38 8.44 8.56
CA LYS A 125 -3.78 7.45 9.47
C LYS A 125 -2.49 6.86 8.88
N ALA A 126 -2.35 6.90 7.55
CA ALA A 126 -1.17 6.50 6.82
C ALA A 126 0.13 7.02 7.46
N THR A 127 1.12 6.14 7.57
CA THR A 127 2.43 6.50 8.12
C THR A 127 3.36 6.98 7.02
N ASN A 128 3.86 8.21 7.16
CA ASN A 128 4.82 8.78 6.22
C ASN A 128 6.25 8.42 6.64
N HIS A 129 7.00 7.88 5.69
CA HIS A 129 8.41 7.53 5.78
C HIS A 129 9.19 8.41 4.81
N PHE A 130 10.39 8.81 5.18
CA PHE A 130 11.22 9.69 4.35
C PHE A 130 12.46 8.95 3.89
N GLY A 131 12.60 8.83 2.57
CA GLY A 131 13.59 7.98 1.92
C GLY A 131 12.95 6.82 1.14
N ARG A 132 13.79 6.05 0.46
CA ARG A 132 13.35 4.85 -0.28
C ARG A 132 13.14 3.69 0.70
N PRO A 133 12.10 2.87 0.51
CA PRO A 133 11.91 1.69 1.34
C PRO A 133 13.04 0.69 1.13
N ASN A 134 13.51 0.09 2.23
CA ASN A 134 14.24 -1.17 2.14
C ASN A 134 13.21 -2.29 2.06
N VAL A 135 13.03 -2.85 0.86
CA VAL A 135 11.88 -3.70 0.55
C VAL A 135 11.95 -5.04 1.28
N SER A 136 13.11 -5.70 1.38
CA SER A 136 13.20 -7.01 2.06
C SER A 136 12.82 -6.92 3.55
N PRO A 137 13.39 -6.00 4.37
CA PRO A 137 12.94 -5.81 5.75
C PRO A 137 11.47 -5.40 5.88
N LEU A 138 10.96 -4.58 4.95
CA LEU A 138 9.55 -4.18 4.94
C LEU A 138 8.63 -5.40 4.71
N LEU A 139 8.97 -6.27 3.75
CA LEU A 139 8.23 -7.49 3.50
C LEU A 139 8.34 -8.49 4.66
N ARG A 140 9.51 -8.63 5.30
CA ARG A 140 9.67 -9.43 6.52
C ARG A 140 8.79 -8.91 7.65
N TYR A 141 8.76 -7.59 7.85
CA TYR A 141 7.90 -6.94 8.84
C TYR A 141 6.42 -7.31 8.64
N PHE A 142 5.92 -7.27 7.39
CA PHE A 142 4.54 -7.69 7.11
C PHE A 142 4.35 -9.20 7.30
N ARG A 143 5.24 -10.04 6.76
CA ARG A 143 5.19 -11.51 6.90
C ARG A 143 5.12 -11.95 8.36
N ASP A 144 5.97 -11.38 9.21
CA ASP A 144 6.13 -11.81 10.60
C ASP A 144 4.91 -11.48 11.47
N ARG A 145 4.00 -10.60 11.01
CA ARG A 145 2.70 -10.31 11.66
C ARG A 145 1.60 -11.33 11.31
N HIS A 146 1.84 -12.19 10.33
CA HIS A 146 0.85 -13.09 9.74
C HIS A 146 1.33 -14.55 9.72
N GLN A 147 1.94 -15.03 10.79
CA GLN A 147 2.53 -16.39 10.85
C GLN A 147 1.51 -17.55 10.78
N LYS A 148 0.21 -17.25 10.83
CA LYS A 148 -0.87 -18.25 10.84
C LYS A 148 -1.43 -18.58 9.46
N ILE A 149 -1.07 -17.82 8.42
CA ILE A 149 -1.50 -18.06 7.05
C ILE A 149 -0.37 -18.66 6.23
N GLU A 150 -0.71 -19.34 5.14
CA GLU A 150 0.28 -20.02 4.30
C GLU A 150 0.95 -19.08 3.30
N ARG A 151 0.19 -18.11 2.78
CA ARG A 151 0.60 -17.28 1.64
C ARG A 151 0.12 -15.85 1.79
N ILE A 152 0.97 -14.91 1.38
CA ILE A 152 0.63 -13.48 1.23
C ILE A 152 0.77 -13.11 -0.24
N GLY A 153 -0.25 -12.45 -0.80
CA GLY A 153 -0.17 -11.88 -2.13
C GLY A 153 0.61 -10.58 -2.12
N VAL A 154 1.64 -10.45 -2.96
CA VAL A 154 2.41 -9.21 -3.12
C VAL A 154 2.20 -8.69 -4.53
N PHE A 155 1.65 -7.50 -4.66
CA PHE A 155 1.29 -6.88 -5.93
C PHE A 155 2.13 -5.63 -6.11
N SER A 156 2.80 -5.48 -7.25
CA SER A 156 3.56 -4.27 -7.54
C SER A 156 3.19 -3.63 -8.87
N CYS A 157 3.02 -2.31 -8.86
CA CYS A 157 2.84 -1.50 -10.05
C CYS A 157 3.69 -0.22 -9.96
N GLY A 158 4.58 -0.01 -10.94
CA GLY A 158 5.54 1.08 -10.92
C GLY A 158 6.69 0.90 -11.90
N PRO A 159 7.74 1.73 -11.81
CA PRO A 159 8.91 1.62 -12.66
C PRO A 159 9.58 0.25 -12.53
N ARG A 160 10.22 -0.23 -13.61
CA ARG A 160 10.90 -1.54 -13.65
C ARG A 160 11.86 -1.76 -12.48
N SER A 161 12.55 -0.71 -12.03
CA SER A 161 13.45 -0.78 -10.88
C SER A 161 12.75 -1.13 -9.57
N VAL A 162 11.54 -0.61 -9.36
CA VAL A 162 10.73 -0.90 -8.16
C VAL A 162 10.20 -2.32 -8.25
N ASN A 163 9.56 -2.70 -9.35
CA ASN A 163 8.96 -4.03 -9.48
C ASN A 163 10.02 -5.14 -9.40
N LYS A 164 11.20 -4.91 -10.00
CA LYS A 164 12.35 -5.83 -9.87
C LYS A 164 12.81 -5.94 -8.41
N SER A 165 12.95 -4.82 -7.71
CA SER A 165 13.35 -4.82 -6.30
C SER A 165 12.33 -5.53 -5.40
N VAL A 166 11.03 -5.41 -5.67
CA VAL A 166 9.98 -6.14 -4.95
C VAL A 166 10.08 -7.64 -5.22
N HIS A 167 10.29 -8.03 -6.48
CA HIS A 167 10.44 -9.44 -6.84
C HIS A 167 11.64 -10.09 -6.17
N GLU A 168 12.82 -9.46 -6.26
CA GLU A 168 14.05 -9.94 -5.62
C GLU A 168 13.90 -10.03 -4.09
N ALA A 169 13.24 -9.04 -3.48
CA ALA A 169 12.95 -9.05 -2.06
C ALA A 169 12.00 -10.19 -1.65
N CYS A 170 10.97 -10.50 -2.46
CA CYS A 170 10.11 -11.66 -2.22
C CYS A 170 10.90 -12.96 -2.23
N ASP A 171 11.80 -13.15 -3.20
CA ASP A 171 12.65 -14.34 -3.30
C ASP A 171 13.60 -14.46 -2.11
N GLU A 172 14.23 -13.35 -1.72
CA GLU A 172 15.11 -13.27 -0.56
C GLU A 172 14.35 -13.64 0.73
N VAL A 173 13.16 -13.09 0.95
CA VAL A 173 12.35 -13.37 2.14
C VAL A 173 11.84 -14.81 2.16
N ASN A 174 11.50 -15.36 1.00
CA ASN A 174 11.08 -16.75 0.86
C ASN A 174 12.23 -17.75 1.08
N SER A 175 13.49 -17.34 0.88
CA SER A 175 14.66 -18.20 1.09
C SER A 175 14.82 -18.69 2.53
N ASP A 176 14.26 -17.95 3.51
CA ASP A 176 14.19 -18.35 4.92
C ASP A 176 13.39 -19.63 5.17
N ARG A 177 12.56 -20.07 4.21
CA ARG A 177 11.59 -21.17 4.33
C ARG A 177 10.60 -21.03 5.49
N LYS A 178 10.38 -19.79 5.97
CA LYS A 178 9.34 -19.46 6.94
C LYS A 178 8.03 -19.15 6.23
N VAL A 179 6.93 -19.59 6.83
CA VAL A 179 5.58 -19.18 6.42
C VAL A 179 5.21 -17.83 7.03
N PRO A 180 4.35 -17.03 6.36
CA PRO A 180 3.79 -17.25 5.02
C PRO A 180 4.78 -17.02 3.88
N HIS A 181 4.58 -17.77 2.79
CA HIS A 181 5.27 -17.54 1.52
C HIS A 181 4.71 -16.31 0.79
N LEU A 182 5.60 -15.45 0.33
CA LEU A 182 5.25 -14.26 -0.46
C LEU A 182 5.08 -14.66 -1.92
N VAL A 183 3.91 -14.38 -2.50
CA VAL A 183 3.59 -14.66 -3.90
C VAL A 183 3.55 -13.35 -4.65
N HIS A 184 4.61 -13.05 -5.40
CA HIS A 184 4.68 -11.80 -6.15
C HIS A 184 3.92 -11.89 -7.48
N LYS A 185 3.11 -10.87 -7.75
CA LYS A 185 2.41 -10.64 -9.02
C LYS A 185 2.72 -9.23 -9.52
N TYR A 186 3.07 -9.16 -10.80
CA TYR A 186 3.21 -7.88 -11.49
C TYR A 186 1.84 -7.46 -11.98
N GLU A 187 1.42 -6.25 -11.60
CA GLU A 187 0.18 -5.70 -12.10
C GLU A 187 0.48 -4.78 -13.29
N THR A 188 0.03 -5.20 -14.47
CA THR A 188 0.02 -4.38 -15.68
C THR A 188 -1.39 -3.89 -15.91
N PHE A 189 -1.66 -2.66 -15.51
CA PHE A 189 -2.93 -1.96 -15.70
C PHE A 189 -2.87 -1.02 -16.90
#